data_AF-A0A0Q7FJ16-F1
#
_entry.id   AF-A0A0Q7FJ16-F1
#
_cell.length_a   1.000
_cell.length_b   1.000
_cell.length_c   1.000
_cell.angle_alpha   90.00
_cell.angle_beta   90.00
_cell.angle_gamma   90.00
#
_symmetry.space_group_name_H-M   'P 1'
#
loop_
_entity.id
_entity.type
_entity.pdbx_description
1 polymer ?
#
loop_
_entity_poly.entity_id
_entity_poly.type
_entity_poly.pdbx_seq_one_letter_code
_entity_poly.pdbx_strand_id
1 'polypeptide(L)'
;MKSSIKAALISALLFPGLGQILVLKRFARGCIFLLPTLAGALYILRVVMVQVHTLAGQLANGTLPFDVTMIAQQIAASRTEGPAMTAATLACVLCWSASILDAILFGNDHHYHHPHPQQGQS
;
A
#
# COMPACT_ATOMS: atom_id res chain seq x y z
N MET A 1 21.57 -10.55 -6.99
CA MET A 1 20.22 -11.00 -6.56
C MET A 1 19.34 -11.18 -7.79
N LYS A 2 18.49 -12.21 -7.84
CA LYS A 2 17.54 -12.39 -8.95
C LYS A 2 16.59 -11.18 -9.02
N SER A 3 16.23 -10.73 -10.23
CA SER A 3 15.34 -9.58 -10.42
C SER A 3 13.99 -9.75 -9.70
N SER A 4 13.49 -10.98 -9.61
CA SER A 4 12.27 -11.35 -8.88
C SER A 4 12.35 -11.03 -7.38
N ILE A 5 13.47 -11.36 -6.74
CA ILE A 5 13.72 -11.08 -5.32
C ILE A 5 13.89 -9.58 -5.09
N LYS A 6 14.59 -8.87 -5.98
CA LYS A 6 14.71 -7.41 -5.88
C LYS A 6 13.34 -6.74 -5.98
N ALA A 7 12.49 -7.22 -6.88
CA ALA A 7 11.12 -6.73 -7.03
C ALA A 7 10.26 -7.03 -5.80
N ALA A 8 10.32 -8.25 -5.27
CA ALA A 8 9.60 -8.63 -4.07
C ALA A 8 10.00 -7.76 -2.87
N LEU A 9 11.30 -7.48 -2.71
CA LEU A 9 11.79 -6.59 -1.66
C LEU A 9 11.30 -5.16 -1.84
N ILE A 10 11.31 -4.61 -3.06
CA ILE A 10 10.79 -3.26 -3.30
C ILE A 10 9.28 -3.18 -3.03
N SER A 11 8.51 -4.18 -3.46
CA SER A 11 7.08 -4.24 -3.17
C SER A 11 6.79 -4.46 -1.69
N ALA A 12 7.64 -5.21 -0.98
CA ALA A 12 7.50 -5.46 0.45
C ALA A 12 7.86 -4.23 1.31
N LEU A 13 8.95 -3.52 0.98
CA LEU A 13 9.49 -2.45 1.81
C LEU A 13 8.91 -1.06 1.49
N LEU A 14 8.62 -0.77 0.22
CA LEU A 14 8.15 0.56 -0.18
C LEU A 14 6.63 0.59 -0.34
N PHE A 15 6.11 -0.13 -1.32
CA PHE A 15 4.68 -0.09 -1.63
C PHE A 15 4.28 -1.25 -2.56
N PRO A 16 3.08 -1.82 -2.39
CA PRO A 16 2.60 -2.89 -3.26
C PRO A 16 2.59 -2.48 -4.73
N GLY A 17 3.15 -3.31 -5.60
CA GLY A 17 3.20 -3.10 -7.04
C GLY A 17 4.40 -2.30 -7.55
N LEU A 18 5.18 -1.63 -6.67
CA LEU A 18 6.36 -0.87 -7.11
C LEU A 18 7.48 -1.75 -7.65
N GLY A 19 7.68 -2.95 -7.08
CA GLY A 19 8.66 -3.90 -7.59
C GLY A 19 8.33 -4.37 -9.02
N GLN A 20 7.04 -4.58 -9.31
CA GLN A 20 6.55 -4.92 -10.64
C GLN A 20 6.80 -3.80 -11.65
N ILE A 21 6.60 -2.54 -11.26
CA ILE A 21 6.80 -1.37 -12.13
C ILE A 21 8.29 -1.10 -12.34
N LEU A 22 9.06 -0.98 -11.25
CA LEU A 22 10.44 -0.48 -11.29
C LEU A 22 11.45 -1.55 -11.71
N VAL A 23 11.21 -2.82 -11.36
CA VAL A 23 12.16 -3.91 -11.62
C VAL A 23 11.73 -4.78 -12.79
N LEU A 24 10.45 -5.16 -12.86
CA LEU A 24 9.93 -6.02 -13.92
C LEU A 24 9.38 -5.22 -15.11
N LYS A 25 9.32 -3.88 -15.04
CA LYS A 25 8.72 -3.00 -16.07
C LYS A 25 7.29 -3.43 -16.48
N ARG A 26 6.55 -4.09 -15.59
CA ARG A 26 5.18 -4.59 -15.82
C ARG A 26 4.16 -3.65 -15.18
N PHE A 27 3.93 -2.52 -15.84
CA PHE A 27 3.04 -1.46 -15.35
C PHE A 27 1.62 -1.94 -15.08
N ALA A 28 1.03 -2.72 -15.99
CA ALA A 28 -0.35 -3.21 -15.82
C ALA A 28 -0.52 -4.04 -14.53
N ARG A 29 0.40 -4.98 -14.25
CA ARG A 29 0.34 -5.82 -13.05
C ARG A 29 0.61 -5.01 -11.78
N GLY A 30 1.56 -4.08 -11.83
CA GLY A 30 1.84 -3.20 -10.70
C GLY A 30 0.66 -2.29 -10.34
N CYS A 31 -0.01 -1.72 -11.35
CA CYS A 31 -1.17 -0.84 -11.13
C CYS A 31 -2.34 -1.55 -10.45
N ILE A 32 -2.57 -2.84 -10.74
CA ILE A 32 -3.64 -3.63 -10.11
C ILE A 32 -3.46 -3.71 -8.59
N PHE A 33 -2.22 -3.73 -8.09
CA PHE A 33 -1.95 -3.73 -6.64
C PHE A 33 -1.78 -2.33 -6.07
N LEU A 34 -1.17 -1.43 -6.84
CA LEU A 34 -0.83 -0.08 -6.40
C LEU A 34 -2.08 0.79 -6.21
N LEU A 35 -3.01 0.80 -7.18
CA LEU A 35 -4.19 1.65 -7.12
C LEU A 35 -5.13 1.36 -5.93
N PRO A 36 -5.56 0.10 -5.67
CA PRO A 36 -6.42 -0.19 -4.54
C PRO A 36 -5.71 0.04 -3.20
N THR A 37 -4.42 -0.30 -3.10
CA THR A 37 -3.64 0.00 -1.88
C THR A 37 -3.54 1.50 -1.65
N LEU A 38 -3.30 2.30 -2.70
CA LEU A 38 -3.20 3.75 -2.58
C LEU A 38 -4.55 4.36 -2.16
N ALA A 39 -5.65 3.90 -2.76
CA ALA A 39 -6.99 4.34 -2.37
C ALA A 39 -7.29 4.00 -0.91
N GLY A 40 -6.99 2.77 -0.47
CA GLY A 40 -7.16 2.35 0.92
C GLY A 40 -6.29 3.15 1.89
N ALA A 41 -5.02 3.37 1.56
CA ALA A 41 -4.09 4.16 2.37
C ALA A 41 -4.53 5.63 2.49
N LEU A 42 -4.98 6.24 1.39
CA LEU A 42 -5.52 7.61 1.41
C LEU A 42 -6.79 7.70 2.25
N TYR A 43 -7.68 6.71 2.16
CA TYR A 43 -8.87 6.63 3.01
C TYR A 43 -8.51 6.54 4.49
N ILE A 44 -7.61 5.62 4.85
CA ILE A 44 -7.11 5.45 6.23
C ILE A 44 -6.51 6.76 6.74
N LEU A 45 -5.64 7.40 5.95
CA LEU A 45 -5.02 8.68 6.33
C LEU A 45 -6.06 9.77 6.55
N ARG A 46 -7.08 9.87 5.69
CA ARG A 46 -8.19 10.83 5.86
C ARG A 46 -8.95 10.59 7.16
N VAL A 47 -9.31 9.34 7.46
CA VAL A 47 -10.06 9.00 8.68
C VAL A 47 -9.23 9.34 9.93
N VAL A 48 -7.95 8.98 9.94
CA VAL A 48 -7.04 9.26 11.06
C VAL A 48 -6.86 10.77 11.24
N MET A 49 -6.64 11.54 10.17
CA MET A 49 -6.45 13.00 10.28
C MET A 49 -7.68 13.70 10.85
N VAL A 50 -8.89 13.31 10.41
CA VAL A 50 -10.14 13.84 10.97
C VAL A 50 -10.26 13.50 12.45
N GLN A 51 -9.90 12.26 12.83
CA GLN A 51 -9.95 11.84 14.23
C GLN A 51 -8.95 12.61 15.10
N VAL A 52 -7.71 12.77 14.65
CA VAL A 52 -6.67 13.53 15.36
C VAL A 52 -7.10 14.99 15.55
N HIS A 53 -7.62 15.63 14.51
CA HIS A 53 -8.10 17.01 14.60
C HIS A 53 -9.28 17.14 15.58
N THR A 54 -10.19 16.16 15.59
CA THR A 54 -11.33 16.14 16.52
C THR A 54 -10.84 16.02 17.97
N LEU A 55 -9.92 15.09 18.25
CA LEU A 55 -9.34 14.92 19.59
C LEU A 55 -8.55 16.15 20.03
N ALA A 56 -7.72 16.71 19.14
CA ALA A 56 -6.96 17.92 19.42
C ALA A 56 -7.87 19.11 19.77
N GLY A 57 -8.98 19.27 19.05
CA GLY A 57 -9.98 20.29 19.35
C GLY A 57 -10.66 20.09 20.70
N GLN A 58 -11.02 18.85 21.06
CA GLN A 58 -11.65 18.56 22.36
C GLN A 58 -10.68 18.75 23.53
N LEU A 59 -9.40 18.45 23.36
CA LEU A 59 -8.35 18.72 24.34
C LEU A 59 -8.12 20.23 24.51
N ALA A 60 -8.02 20.98 23.41
CA ALA A 60 -7.81 22.43 23.45
C ALA A 60 -8.99 23.19 24.09
N ASN A 61 -10.21 22.72 23.86
CA ASN A 61 -11.43 23.30 24.44
C ASN A 61 -11.68 22.85 25.90
N GLY A 62 -10.80 22.04 26.49
CA GLY A 62 -10.95 21.49 27.84
C GLY A 62 -12.15 20.55 28.00
N THR A 63 -12.73 20.09 26.89
CA THR A 63 -13.93 19.22 26.89
C THR A 63 -13.56 17.76 27.10
N LEU A 64 -12.33 17.38 26.74
CA LEU A 64 -11.75 16.08 27.03
C LEU A 64 -10.64 16.27 28.09
N PRO A 65 -10.76 15.67 29.28
CA PRO A 65 -9.65 15.64 30.23
C PRO A 65 -8.48 14.87 29.61
N PHE A 66 -7.25 15.23 29.97
CA PHE A 66 -6.02 14.57 29.50
C PHE A 66 -5.82 13.21 30.21
N ASP A 67 -6.83 12.35 30.09
CA ASP A 67 -6.90 11.02 30.67
C ASP A 67 -6.75 9.98 29.56
N VAL A 68 -5.71 9.14 29.67
CA VAL A 68 -5.37 8.10 28.68
C VAL A 68 -6.54 7.14 28.47
N THR A 69 -7.30 6.85 29.52
CA THR A 69 -8.44 5.94 29.50
C THR A 69 -9.60 6.52 28.69
N MET A 70 -9.90 7.80 28.88
CA MET A 70 -10.94 8.49 28.10
C MET A 70 -10.53 8.68 26.64
N ILE A 71 -9.26 8.99 26.38
CA ILE A 71 -8.73 9.09 25.02
C ILE A 71 -8.85 7.74 24.31
N ALA A 72 -8.49 6.64 24.97
CA ALA A 72 -8.62 5.29 24.42
C ALA A 72 -10.08 4.94 24.10
N GLN A 73 -11.02 5.28 24.97
CA GLN A 73 -12.46 5.10 24.71
C GLN A 73 -12.95 5.94 23.52
N GLN A 74 -12.47 7.18 23.39
CA GLN A 74 -12.84 8.04 22.28
C GLN A 74 -12.31 7.52 20.94
N ILE A 75 -11.11 6.93 20.94
CA ILE A 75 -10.54 6.23 19.78
C ILE A 75 -11.34 4.96 19.48
N ALA A 76 -11.68 4.16 20.50
CA ALA A 76 -12.48 2.94 20.33
C ALA A 76 -13.89 3.23 19.79
N ALA A 77 -14.50 4.35 20.21
CA ALA A 77 -15.80 4.80 19.71
C ALA A 77 -15.72 5.51 18.35
N SER A 78 -14.51 5.74 17.82
CA SER A 78 -14.34 6.50 16.59
C SER A 78 -14.44 5.66 15.32
N ARG A 79 -14.54 6.35 14.18
CA ARG A 79 -14.64 5.72 12.86
C ARG A 79 -13.41 4.87 12.48
N THR A 80 -12.30 4.97 13.21
CA THR A 80 -11.12 4.09 12.98
C THR A 80 -11.39 2.63 13.35
N GLU A 81 -12.45 2.32 14.10
CA GLU A 81 -12.86 0.93 14.39
C GLU A 81 -14.02 0.46 13.50
N GLY A 82 -14.39 1.24 12.48
CA GLY A 82 -15.54 0.95 11.62
C GLY A 82 -15.29 -0.18 10.60
N PRO A 83 -16.37 -0.79 10.06
CA PRO A 83 -16.26 -1.85 9.05
C PRO A 83 -15.54 -1.39 7.77
N ALA A 84 -15.66 -0.11 7.40
CA ALA A 84 -14.95 0.47 6.26
C ALA A 84 -13.43 0.58 6.50
N MET A 85 -13.00 0.94 7.71
CA MET A 85 -11.57 0.96 8.06
C MET A 85 -11.00 -0.46 8.08
N THR A 86 -11.75 -1.42 8.63
CA THR A 86 -11.38 -2.84 8.63
C THR A 86 -11.21 -3.36 7.21
N ALA A 87 -12.19 -3.08 6.33
CA ALA A 87 -12.13 -3.47 4.92
C ALA A 87 -10.95 -2.82 4.18
N ALA A 88 -10.70 -1.52 4.39
CA ALA A 88 -9.58 -0.81 3.78
C ALA A 88 -8.23 -1.38 4.24
N THR A 89 -8.09 -1.66 5.54
CA THR A 89 -6.89 -2.26 6.13
C THR A 89 -6.66 -3.66 5.58
N LEU A 90 -7.70 -4.48 5.54
CA LEU A 90 -7.63 -5.83 4.98
C LEU A 90 -7.26 -5.80 3.49
N ALA A 91 -7.89 -4.91 2.71
CA ALA A 91 -7.57 -4.73 1.30
C ALA A 91 -6.09 -4.35 1.10
N CYS A 92 -5.56 -3.44 1.93
CA CYS A 92 -4.14 -3.09 1.90
C CYS A 92 -3.25 -4.30 2.20
N VAL A 93 -3.52 -5.04 3.28
CA VAL A 93 -2.73 -6.22 3.67
C VAL A 93 -2.76 -7.33 2.61
N LEU A 94 -3.93 -7.59 2.03
CA LEU A 94 -4.11 -8.57 0.96
C LEU A 94 -3.39 -8.14 -0.31
N CYS A 95 -3.53 -6.88 -0.74
CA CYS A 95 -2.82 -6.36 -1.90
C CYS A 95 -1.31 -6.37 -1.71
N TRP A 96 -0.84 -6.08 -0.49
CA TRP A 96 0.58 -6.13 -0.14
C TRP A 96 1.14 -7.54 -0.23
N SER A 97 0.46 -8.50 0.38
CA SER A 97 0.85 -9.92 0.36
C SER A 97 0.81 -10.48 -1.06
N ALA A 98 -0.25 -10.19 -1.81
CA ALA A 98 -0.41 -10.63 -3.20
C ALA A 98 0.67 -10.05 -4.11
N SER A 99 1.06 -8.78 -3.94
CA SER A 99 2.13 -8.18 -4.71
C SER A 99 3.49 -8.82 -4.46
N ILE A 100 3.78 -9.23 -3.23
CA ILE A 100 5.02 -9.95 -2.90
C ILE A 100 5.02 -11.33 -3.59
N LEU A 101 3.92 -12.08 -3.49
CA LEU A 101 3.77 -13.38 -4.13
C LEU A 101 3.88 -13.29 -5.65
N ASP A 102 3.23 -12.30 -6.27
CA ASP A 102 3.27 -12.04 -7.70
C ASP A 102 4.71 -11.77 -8.19
N ALA A 103 5.48 -10.98 -7.44
CA ALA A 103 6.87 -10.68 -7.78
C ALA A 103 7.79 -11.91 -7.68
N ILE A 104 7.54 -12.81 -6.71
CA ILE A 104 8.31 -14.04 -6.52
C ILE A 104 7.96 -15.07 -7.60
N LEU A 105 6.67 -15.30 -7.85
CA LEU A 105 6.18 -16.32 -8.77
C LEU A 105 6.45 -15.97 -10.24
N PHE A 106 6.22 -14.71 -10.64
CA PHE A 106 6.27 -14.30 -12.05
C PHE A 106 7.48 -13.43 -12.40
N GLY A 107 8.37 -13.17 -11.45
CA GLY A 107 9.58 -12.42 -11.70
C GLY A 107 10.70 -13.24 -12.34
N ASN A 108 10.51 -14.55 -12.56
CA ASN A 108 11.51 -15.42 -13.20
C ASN A 108 11.21 -15.71 -14.69
N ASP A 109 10.10 -15.17 -15.22
CA ASP A 109 9.77 -15.22 -16.66
C ASP A 109 10.64 -14.22 -17.43
N HIS A 110 11.93 -14.52 -17.50
CA HIS A 110 12.93 -13.77 -18.27
C HIS A 110 12.89 -14.23 -19.74
N HIS A 111 11.98 -13.63 -20.52
CA HIS A 111 12.17 -13.47 -21.95
C HIS A 111 11.81 -12.04 -22.35
N TYR A 112 12.76 -11.13 -22.13
CA TYR A 112 12.81 -9.91 -22.93
C TYR A 112 13.34 -10.30 -24.30
N HIS A 113 12.43 -10.35 -25.26
CA HIS A 113 12.75 -10.35 -26.67
C HIS A 113 13.44 -9.01 -26.99
N HIS A 114 14.76 -9.03 -27.16
CA HIS A 114 15.43 -7.97 -27.92
C HIS A 114 14.97 -8.15 -29.37
N PRO A 115 14.31 -7.17 -30.02
CA PRO A 115 14.32 -7.16 -31.47
C PRO A 115 15.78 -6.92 -31.86
N HIS A 116 16.42 -7.94 -32.46
CA HIS A 116 17.68 -7.73 -33.14
C HIS A 116 17.45 -6.64 -34.19
N PRO A 117 18.22 -5.53 -34.21
CA PRO A 117 18.23 -4.68 -35.38
C PRO A 117 18.77 -5.56 -36.51
N GLN A 118 17.97 -5.76 -37.57
CA GLN A 118 18.46 -6.30 -38.83
C GLN A 118 19.61 -5.40 -39.28
N GLN A 119 20.85 -5.82 -39.01
CA GLN A 119 22.00 -5.28 -39.71
C GLN A 119 21.82 -5.68 -41.16
N GLY A 120 21.74 -4.66 -42.02
CA GLY A 120 21.55 -4.79 -43.45
C GLY A 120 22.46 -5.85 -44.03
N GLN A 121 21.83 -6.83 -44.68
CA GLN A 121 22.53 -7.67 -45.62
C GLN A 121 22.86 -6.80 -46.84
N SER A 122 24.16 -6.80 -47.12
CA SER A 122 24.89 -6.22 -48.25
C SER A 122 24.22 -6.38 -49.61
#